data_AF-A0AAV8Y236-F1
#
_entry.id   AF-A0AAV8Y236-F1
#
_cell.length_a   1.000
_cell.length_b   1.000
_cell.length_c   1.000
_cell.angle_alpha   90.00
_cell.angle_beta   90.00
_cell.angle_gamma   90.00
#
_symmetry.space_group_name_H-M   'P 1'
#
loop_
_entity.id
_entity.type
_entity.pdbx_description
1 polymer ?
#
loop_
_entity_poly.entity_id
_entity_poly.type
_entity_poly.pdbx_seq_one_letter_code
_entity_poly.pdbx_strand_id
1 'polypeptide(L)'
;MGTTVSSNSDISLNEYCLKFVGKETITPNDPFWNRFLAFNISPPTTTNNQLAFESRIEPLCQELLKNNLTTGNLGSLVQVFIVRSTELLSATNSDANLFNWQIFNTLFTIRSIIKFLTEITSEEELLKHIEFKETKTRANPSLDVLWESWSACPLPTPLTSYT
;
A
#
# COMPACT_ATOMS: atom_id res chain seq x y z
N MET A 1 -2.49 -8.12 25.95
CA MET A 1 -3.44 -7.91 24.83
C MET A 1 -2.64 -7.52 23.60
N GLY A 2 -1.99 -8.49 22.96
CA GLY A 2 -1.16 -8.28 21.78
C GLY A 2 -1.12 -9.61 21.04
N THR A 3 -2.02 -9.78 20.08
CA THR A 3 -1.94 -10.86 19.12
C THR A 3 -0.82 -10.49 18.16
N THR A 4 0.41 -10.82 18.56
CA THR A 4 1.52 -10.93 17.62
C THR A 4 1.08 -11.89 16.54
N VAL A 5 0.97 -11.40 15.31
CA VAL A 5 0.90 -12.26 14.12
C VAL A 5 2.17 -13.09 14.17
N SER A 6 2.04 -14.28 14.75
CA SER A 6 3.14 -15.20 14.94
C SER A 6 3.59 -15.61 13.55
N SER A 7 4.90 -15.60 13.33
CA SER A 7 5.62 -15.70 12.07
C SER A 7 5.42 -17.01 11.27
N ASN A 8 4.33 -17.76 11.51
CA ASN A 8 4.04 -19.06 10.93
C ASN A 8 2.55 -19.33 10.63
N SER A 9 1.63 -18.39 10.85
CA SER A 9 0.25 -18.55 10.38
C SER A 9 0.19 -18.23 8.88
N ASP A 10 -0.44 -19.09 8.08
CA ASP A 10 -0.68 -18.85 6.66
C ASP A 10 -1.28 -17.44 6.46
N ILE A 11 -0.54 -16.56 5.81
CA ILE A 11 -0.96 -15.17 5.57
C ILE A 11 -2.30 -15.10 4.84
N SER A 12 -2.57 -16.11 4.01
CA SER A 12 -3.81 -16.29 3.25
C SER A 12 -5.04 -16.55 4.15
N LEU A 13 -4.85 -16.97 5.40
CA LEU A 13 -5.91 -17.21 6.37
C LEU A 13 -6.06 -16.07 7.40
N ASN A 14 -5.25 -15.03 7.30
CA ASN A 14 -5.30 -13.92 8.24
C ASN A 14 -6.60 -13.10 8.05
N GLU A 15 -7.33 -12.86 9.15
CA GLU A 15 -8.61 -12.14 9.12
C GLU A 15 -8.50 -10.73 8.53
N TYR A 16 -7.40 -10.02 8.78
CA TYR A 16 -7.19 -8.67 8.27
C TYR A 16 -6.87 -8.69 6.78
N CYS A 17 -6.08 -9.68 6.32
CA CYS A 17 -5.83 -9.89 4.90
C CYS A 17 -7.13 -10.24 4.15
N LEU A 18 -7.93 -11.16 4.70
CA LEU A 18 -9.23 -11.55 4.12
C LEU A 18 -10.21 -10.37 4.08
N LYS A 19 -10.24 -9.54 5.12
CA LYS A 19 -11.06 -8.32 5.13
C LYS A 19 -10.58 -7.32 4.08
N PHE A 20 -9.26 -7.10 3.96
CA PHE A 20 -8.69 -6.18 2.98
C PHE A 20 -9.03 -6.55 1.53
N VAL A 21 -8.97 -7.85 1.19
CA VAL A 21 -9.28 -8.34 -0.18
C VAL A 21 -10.77 -8.65 -0.39
N GLY A 22 -11.58 -8.47 0.66
CA GLY A 22 -13.00 -8.77 0.65
C GLY A 22 -13.84 -7.78 -0.16
N LYS A 23 -15.16 -7.87 0.05
CA LYS A 23 -16.17 -7.10 -0.69
C LYS A 23 -16.60 -5.81 0.02
N GLU A 24 -16.03 -5.54 1.19
CA GLU A 24 -16.31 -4.33 1.97
C GLU A 24 -15.29 -3.25 1.66
N THR A 25 -15.78 -2.02 1.45
CA THR A 25 -14.95 -0.82 1.34
C THR A 25 -14.36 -0.46 2.69
N ILE A 26 -13.05 -0.23 2.73
CA ILE A 26 -12.31 0.22 3.92
C ILE A 26 -11.86 1.65 3.68
N THR A 27 -12.45 2.59 4.42
CA THR A 27 -12.10 4.00 4.26
C THR A 27 -10.69 4.30 4.78
N PRO A 28 -9.98 5.32 4.26
CA PRO A 28 -8.63 5.68 4.71
C PRO A 28 -8.54 6.01 6.22
N ASN A 29 -9.64 6.49 6.81
CA ASN A 29 -9.69 6.87 8.23
C ASN A 29 -10.09 5.72 9.16
N ASP A 30 -10.29 4.51 8.63
CA ASP A 30 -10.75 3.36 9.41
C ASP A 30 -9.65 2.87 10.39
N PRO A 31 -9.97 2.60 11.67
CA PRO A 31 -9.01 2.04 12.63
C PRO A 31 -8.46 0.67 12.23
N PHE A 32 -9.09 -0.03 11.27
CA PHE A 32 -8.59 -1.24 10.63
C PHE A 32 -7.11 -1.15 10.25
N TRP A 33 -6.68 -0.03 9.67
CA TRP A 33 -5.31 0.15 9.18
C TRP A 33 -4.26 0.01 10.29
N ASN A 34 -4.60 0.39 11.52
CA ASN A 34 -3.69 0.25 12.67
C ASN A 34 -3.42 -1.21 13.04
N ARG A 35 -4.39 -2.10 12.78
CA ARG A 35 -4.23 -3.55 13.04
C ARG A 35 -3.64 -4.25 11.83
N PHE A 36 -4.16 -3.94 10.64
CA PHE A 36 -3.67 -4.52 9.38
C PHE A 36 -2.18 -4.22 9.17
N LEU A 37 -1.72 -3.01 9.44
CA LEU A 37 -0.32 -2.60 9.23
C LEU A 37 0.59 -2.89 10.42
N ALA A 38 0.08 -3.57 11.46
CA ALA A 38 0.85 -3.94 12.64
C ALA A 38 1.42 -5.37 12.57
N PHE A 39 1.65 -5.91 11.36
CA PHE A 39 2.34 -7.19 11.21
C PHE A 39 3.85 -7.03 11.35
N ASN A 40 4.52 -8.03 11.93
CA ASN A 40 5.97 -8.08 11.95
C ASN A 40 6.45 -9.03 10.87
N ILE A 41 6.77 -8.49 9.68
CA ILE A 41 7.36 -9.27 8.60
C ILE A 41 8.81 -8.85 8.40
N SER A 42 9.69 -9.84 8.23
CA SER A 42 11.02 -9.59 7.69
C SER A 42 10.91 -9.60 6.16
N PRO A 43 11.27 -8.51 5.47
CA PRO A 43 11.27 -8.48 4.02
C PRO A 43 12.12 -9.62 3.46
N PRO A 44 11.67 -10.28 2.38
CA PRO A 44 12.49 -11.30 1.73
C PRO A 44 13.83 -10.73 1.29
N THR A 45 14.94 -11.31 1.78
CA THR A 45 16.31 -10.90 1.44
C THR A 45 16.93 -11.71 0.31
N THR A 46 16.30 -12.83 -0.07
CA THR A 46 16.75 -13.71 -1.16
C THR A 46 15.64 -13.87 -2.18
N THR A 47 16.00 -14.14 -3.43
CA THR A 47 15.03 -14.42 -4.51
C THR A 47 14.10 -15.57 -4.15
N ASN A 48 14.62 -16.64 -3.54
CA ASN A 48 13.80 -17.78 -3.13
C ASN A 48 12.74 -17.38 -2.09
N ASN A 49 13.12 -16.54 -1.11
CA ASN A 49 12.17 -16.05 -0.11
C ASN A 49 11.13 -15.10 -0.73
N GLN A 50 11.54 -14.30 -1.72
CA GLN A 50 10.66 -13.40 -2.46
C GLN A 50 9.61 -14.21 -3.24
N LEU A 51 10.03 -15.22 -4.01
CA LEU A 51 9.12 -16.10 -4.75
C LEU A 51 8.17 -16.86 -3.81
N ALA A 52 8.70 -17.42 -2.71
CA ALA A 52 7.87 -18.13 -1.74
C ALA A 52 6.83 -17.21 -1.08
N PHE A 53 7.18 -15.94 -0.84
CA PHE A 53 6.23 -14.95 -0.33
C PHE A 53 5.16 -14.63 -1.37
N GLU A 54 5.55 -14.38 -2.62
CA GLU A 54 4.64 -14.09 -3.74
C GLU A 54 3.62 -15.21 -3.93
N SER A 55 4.05 -16.47 -3.94
CA SER A 55 3.14 -17.62 -4.03
C SER A 55 2.14 -17.71 -2.88
N ARG A 56 2.49 -17.27 -1.66
CA ARG A 56 1.57 -17.28 -0.51
C ARG A 56 0.52 -16.17 -0.58
N ILE A 57 0.89 -15.00 -1.11
CA ILE A 57 -0.03 -13.86 -1.22
C ILE A 57 -0.86 -13.90 -2.50
N GLU A 58 -0.45 -14.67 -3.51
CA GLU A 58 -1.15 -14.76 -4.79
C GLU A 58 -2.66 -15.01 -4.64
N PRO A 59 -3.16 -15.94 -3.80
CA PRO A 59 -4.61 -16.13 -3.63
C PRO A 59 -5.33 -14.88 -3.11
N LEU A 60 -4.69 -14.12 -2.21
CA LEU A 60 -5.22 -12.86 -1.69
C LEU A 60 -5.24 -11.79 -2.79
N CYS A 61 -4.16 -11.68 -3.56
CA CYS A 61 -4.05 -10.74 -4.66
C CYS A 61 -5.06 -11.02 -5.78
N GLN A 62 -5.34 -12.29 -6.09
CA GLN A 62 -6.39 -12.69 -7.02
C GLN A 62 -7.78 -12.29 -6.53
N GLU A 63 -8.04 -12.41 -5.23
CA GLU A 63 -9.32 -11.97 -4.66
C GLU A 63 -9.45 -10.45 -4.63
N LEU A 64 -8.37 -9.74 -4.31
CA LEU A 64 -8.30 -8.29 -4.40
C LEU A 64 -8.56 -7.82 -5.84
N LEU A 65 -7.96 -8.46 -6.84
CA LEU A 65 -8.18 -8.13 -8.25
C LEU A 65 -9.67 -8.18 -8.62
N LYS A 66 -10.44 -9.15 -8.14
CA LYS A 66 -11.88 -9.24 -8.42
C LYS A 66 -12.69 -8.13 -7.75
N ASN A 67 -12.33 -7.79 -6.51
CA ASN A 67 -13.17 -6.95 -5.64
C ASN A 67 -12.77 -5.46 -5.67
N ASN A 68 -11.50 -5.15 -5.97
CA ASN A 68 -10.92 -3.82 -5.77
C ASN A 68 -11.54 -2.72 -6.64
N LEU A 69 -11.99 -3.03 -7.86
CA LEU A 69 -12.69 -2.04 -8.70
C LEU A 69 -14.03 -1.58 -8.09
N THR A 70 -14.60 -2.38 -7.17
CA THR A 70 -15.80 -2.02 -6.42
C THR A 70 -15.46 -1.43 -5.06
N THR A 71 -14.51 -2.03 -4.32
CA THR A 71 -14.22 -1.62 -2.94
C THR A 71 -13.28 -0.44 -2.82
N GLY A 72 -12.35 -0.26 -3.77
CA GLY A 72 -11.33 0.80 -3.72
C GLY A 72 -10.30 0.65 -2.59
N ASN A 73 -10.11 -0.58 -2.07
CA ASN A 73 -9.26 -0.82 -0.91
C ASN A 73 -7.77 -0.55 -1.18
N LEU A 74 -7.27 -0.82 -2.40
CA LEU A 74 -5.91 -0.45 -2.80
C LEU A 74 -5.73 1.07 -2.83
N GLY A 75 -6.66 1.82 -3.43
CA GLY A 75 -6.62 3.27 -3.43
C GLY A 75 -6.65 3.86 -2.02
N SER A 76 -7.49 3.29 -1.14
CA SER A 76 -7.54 3.68 0.27
C SER A 76 -6.22 3.41 1.00
N LEU A 77 -5.56 2.28 0.72
CA LEU A 77 -4.23 1.97 1.27
C LEU A 77 -3.16 2.96 0.79
N VAL A 78 -3.20 3.39 -0.47
CA VAL A 78 -2.31 4.42 -1.00
C VAL A 78 -2.55 5.76 -0.31
N GLN A 79 -3.81 6.15 -0.09
CA GLN A 79 -4.14 7.36 0.65
C GLN A 79 -3.65 7.31 2.09
N VAL A 80 -3.80 6.16 2.76
CA VAL A 80 -3.25 5.93 4.10
C VAL A 80 -1.73 6.10 4.13
N PHE A 81 -1.03 5.56 3.13
CA PHE A 81 0.42 5.76 2.99
C PHE A 81 0.79 7.24 2.89
N ILE A 82 0.09 7.98 2.03
CA ILE A 82 0.34 9.41 1.80
C ILE A 82 0.12 10.20 3.10
N VAL A 83 -1.06 10.07 3.72
CA VAL A 83 -1.42 10.80 4.94
C VAL A 83 -0.41 10.54 6.05
N ARG A 84 -0.11 9.27 6.34
CA ARG A 84 0.82 8.90 7.42
C ARG A 84 2.25 9.37 7.14
N SER A 85 2.68 9.36 5.88
CA SER A 85 4.00 9.85 5.49
C SER A 85 4.11 11.37 5.67
N THR A 86 3.08 12.12 5.28
CA THR A 86 3.01 13.58 5.49
C THR A 86 3.00 13.94 6.97
N GLU A 87 2.24 13.21 7.78
CA GLU A 87 2.21 13.38 9.24
C GLU A 87 3.59 13.12 9.86
N LEU A 88 4.27 12.03 9.45
CA LEU A 88 5.62 11.71 9.91
C LEU A 88 6.62 12.81 9.55
N LEU A 89 6.57 13.32 8.32
CA LEU A 89 7.45 14.40 7.85
C LEU A 89 7.24 15.71 8.64
N SER A 90 6.03 15.92 9.17
CA SER A 90 5.66 17.11 9.94
C SER A 90 5.93 16.97 11.44
N ALA A 91 6.23 15.76 11.93
CA ALA A 91 6.42 15.48 13.34
C ALA A 91 7.81 15.94 13.82
N THR A 92 7.83 16.81 14.84
CA THR A 92 9.07 17.43 15.36
C THR A 92 9.77 16.61 16.45
N ASN A 93 9.07 15.70 17.14
CA ASN A 93 9.59 14.87 18.23
C ASN A 93 8.75 13.59 18.42
N SER A 94 8.72 12.71 17.44
CA SER A 94 8.02 11.42 17.56
C SER A 94 8.99 10.30 17.91
N ASP A 95 8.61 9.44 18.87
CA ASP A 95 9.12 8.06 18.98
C ASP A 95 8.78 7.33 17.67
N ALA A 96 9.61 7.57 16.66
CA ALA A 96 9.28 7.31 15.25
C ALA A 96 9.25 5.82 14.91
N ASN A 97 9.69 4.94 15.82
CA ASN A 97 9.85 3.52 15.52
C ASN A 97 8.55 2.83 15.10
N LEU A 98 7.44 3.10 15.80
CA LEU A 98 6.15 2.50 15.44
C LEU A 98 5.58 3.09 14.14
N PHE A 99 5.70 4.40 13.95
CA PHE A 99 5.25 5.09 12.72
C PHE A 99 6.06 4.66 11.50
N ASN A 100 7.38 4.66 11.61
CA ASN A 100 8.29 4.18 10.57
C ASN A 100 7.99 2.73 10.19
N TRP A 101 7.72 1.89 11.18
CA TRP A 101 7.39 0.49 10.95
C TRP A 101 6.04 0.32 10.25
N GLN A 102 5.01 1.06 10.64
CA GLN A 102 3.72 1.01 9.93
C GLN A 102 3.83 1.56 8.51
N ILE A 103 4.59 2.64 8.29
CA ILE A 103 4.84 3.19 6.95
C ILE A 103 5.60 2.19 6.09
N PHE A 104 6.62 1.54 6.66
CA PHE A 104 7.35 0.46 6.00
C PHE A 104 6.42 -0.69 5.58
N ASN A 105 5.57 -1.17 6.49
CA ASN A 105 4.60 -2.22 6.22
C ASN A 105 3.59 -1.81 5.13
N THR A 106 3.18 -0.54 5.13
CA THR A 106 2.28 0.02 4.11
C THR A 106 2.93 -0.01 2.74
N LEU A 107 4.17 0.49 2.62
CA LEU A 107 4.95 0.46 1.38
C LEU A 107 5.18 -0.96 0.88
N PHE A 108 5.56 -1.87 1.78
CA PHE A 108 5.79 -3.26 1.43
C PHE A 108 4.51 -3.89 0.85
N THR A 109 3.36 -3.65 1.49
CA THR A 109 2.06 -4.15 1.02
C THR A 109 1.70 -3.59 -0.35
N ILE A 110 1.83 -2.27 -0.55
CA ILE A 110 1.58 -1.60 -1.83
C ILE A 110 2.49 -2.19 -2.91
N ARG A 111 3.80 -2.32 -2.66
CA ARG A 111 4.76 -2.91 -3.59
C ARG A 111 4.35 -4.31 -4.01
N SER A 112 3.98 -5.17 -3.05
CA SER A 112 3.61 -6.55 -3.33
C SER A 112 2.36 -6.65 -4.20
N ILE A 113 1.36 -5.80 -3.96
CA ILE A 113 0.12 -5.76 -4.75
C ILE A 113 0.39 -5.21 -6.15
N ILE A 114 1.09 -4.07 -6.26
CA ILE A 114 1.37 -3.45 -7.55
C ILE A 114 2.18 -4.39 -8.43
N LYS A 115 3.21 -5.06 -7.89
CA LYS A 115 3.97 -6.07 -8.63
C LYS A 115 3.03 -7.13 -9.24
N PHE A 116 2.17 -7.73 -8.42
CA PHE A 116 1.22 -8.72 -8.90
C PHE A 116 0.30 -8.16 -10.00
N LEU A 117 -0.28 -6.97 -9.79
CA LEU A 117 -1.17 -6.36 -10.78
C LEU A 117 -0.43 -6.11 -12.11
N THR A 118 0.80 -5.58 -12.07
CA THR A 118 1.61 -5.35 -13.29
C THR A 118 1.92 -6.63 -14.06
N GLU A 119 1.95 -7.78 -13.39
CA GLU A 119 2.22 -9.08 -14.03
C GLU A 119 0.95 -9.69 -14.67
N ILE A 120 -0.24 -9.31 -14.21
CA ILE A 120 -1.52 -9.96 -14.56
C ILE A 120 -2.45 -9.08 -15.40
N THR A 121 -2.37 -7.76 -15.27
CA THR A 121 -3.28 -6.81 -15.95
C THR A 121 -2.57 -5.98 -17.01
N SER A 122 -3.32 -5.44 -17.96
CA SER A 122 -2.81 -4.39 -18.86
C SER A 122 -2.58 -3.08 -18.09
N GLU A 123 -1.84 -2.14 -18.69
CA GLU A 123 -1.59 -0.82 -18.12
C GLU A 123 -2.89 -0.03 -17.87
N GLU A 124 -3.85 -0.09 -18.79
CA GLU A 124 -5.15 0.59 -18.63
C GLU A 124 -5.95 0.02 -17.45
N GLU A 125 -5.97 -1.31 -17.29
CA GLU A 125 -6.64 -1.94 -16.16
C GLU A 125 -5.93 -1.66 -14.83
N LEU A 126 -4.59 -1.70 -14.83
CA LEU A 126 -3.80 -1.34 -13.66
C LEU A 126 -4.15 0.06 -13.14
N LEU A 127 -4.28 1.04 -14.03
CA LEU A 127 -4.68 2.41 -13.66
C LEU A 127 -6.06 2.42 -12.98
N LYS A 128 -7.04 1.66 -13.48
CA LYS A 128 -8.39 1.57 -12.86
C LYS A 128 -8.33 1.02 -11.43
N HIS A 129 -7.37 0.15 -11.11
CA HIS A 129 -7.19 -0.40 -9.76
C HIS A 129 -6.52 0.57 -8.78
N ILE A 130 -5.66 1.46 -9.28
CA ILE A 130 -4.92 2.43 -8.47
C ILE A 130 -5.72 3.72 -8.29
N GLU A 131 -6.44 4.15 -9.33
CA GLU A 131 -7.29 5.33 -9.30
C GLU A 131 -8.38 5.17 -8.25
N PHE A 132 -8.19 5.86 -7.14
CA PHE A 132 -9.16 5.91 -6.08
C PHE A 132 -10.39 6.71 -6.54
N LYS A 133 -11.49 6.01 -6.82
CA LYS A 133 -12.79 6.64 -7.06
C LYS A 133 -13.46 6.91 -5.73
N GLU A 134 -13.04 7.97 -5.06
CA GLU A 134 -13.78 8.52 -3.94
C GLU A 134 -15.22 8.79 -4.42
N THR A 135 -16.21 8.08 -3.88
CA THR A 135 -17.61 8.32 -4.24
C THR A 135 -17.98 9.68 -3.65
N LYS A 136 -17.82 10.73 -4.45
CA LYS A 136 -18.16 12.15 -4.21
C LYS A 136 -18.62 12.44 -2.78
N THR A 137 -17.69 12.68 -1.87
CA THR A 137 -17.92 13.60 -0.74
C THR A 137 -16.61 14.31 -0.40
N ARG A 138 -16.52 15.54 -0.94
CA ARG A 138 -15.59 16.64 -0.68
C ARG A 138 -14.10 16.42 -1.00
N ALA A 139 -13.66 17.17 -2.02
CA ALA A 139 -12.28 17.47 -2.34
C ALA A 139 -11.39 17.57 -1.10
N ASN A 140 -10.37 16.73 -1.04
CA ASN A 140 -9.35 16.76 -0.02
C ASN A 140 -8.15 17.55 -0.55
N PRO A 141 -7.98 18.84 -0.18
CA PRO A 141 -6.99 19.74 -0.78
C PRO A 141 -5.54 19.27 -0.58
N SER A 142 -5.30 18.32 0.33
CA SER A 142 -3.97 17.76 0.58
C SER A 142 -3.43 16.89 -0.57
N LEU A 143 -4.30 16.18 -1.31
CA LEU A 143 -3.86 15.30 -2.40
C LEU A 143 -3.56 16.07 -3.68
N ASP A 144 -4.37 17.09 -3.99
CA ASP A 144 -4.13 17.97 -5.14
C ASP A 144 -2.79 18.72 -5.01
N VAL A 145 -2.48 19.22 -3.80
CA VAL A 145 -1.21 19.89 -3.50
C VAL A 145 -0.02 18.93 -3.63
N LEU A 146 -0.16 17.66 -3.23
CA LEU A 146 0.90 16.67 -3.36
C LEU A 146 1.10 16.24 -4.82
N TRP A 147 0.02 16.09 -5.59
CA TRP A 147 0.11 15.82 -7.02
C TRP A 147 0.83 16.95 -7.77
N GLU A 148 0.47 18.21 -7.50
CA GLU A 148 1.16 19.37 -8.05
C GLU A 148 2.64 19.41 -7.64
N SER A 149 2.95 19.11 -6.37
CA SER A 149 4.33 19.05 -5.89
C SER A 149 5.15 17.93 -6.54
N TRP A 150 4.54 16.80 -6.88
CA TRP A 150 5.24 15.65 -7.49
C TRP A 150 5.38 15.81 -9.00
N SER A 151 4.37 16.35 -9.67
CA SER A 151 4.41 16.70 -11.10
C SER A 151 5.34 17.89 -11.40
N ALA A 152 5.65 18.70 -10.39
CA ALA A 152 6.67 19.75 -10.47
C ALA A 152 8.12 19.24 -10.30
N CYS A 153 8.36 17.96 -10.02
CA CYS A 153 9.73 17.44 -9.96
C CYS A 153 10.39 17.51 -11.35
N PRO A 154 11.50 18.24 -11.52
CA PRO A 154 12.17 18.33 -12.81
C PRO A 154 12.74 16.96 -13.18
N LEU A 155 12.46 16.51 -14.41
CA LEU A 155 13.09 15.33 -14.98
C LEU A 155 14.63 15.49 -14.92
N PRO A 156 15.38 14.44 -14.55
CA PRO A 156 16.84 14.51 -14.55
C PRO A 156 17.30 14.86 -15.97
N THR A 157 17.97 16.01 -16.11
CA THR A 157 18.56 16.43 -17.36
C THR A 157 19.67 15.44 -17.75
N PRO A 158 19.74 15.01 -19.02
CA PRO A 158 20.79 14.12 -19.45
C PRO A 158 22.14 14.83 -19.28
N LEU A 159 23.06 14.15 -18.58
CA LEU A 159 24.44 14.61 -18.42
C LEU A 159 25.06 14.72 -19.82
N THR A 160 25.12 15.94 -20.36
CA THR A 160 25.94 16.24 -21.53
C THR A 160 27.39 15.99 -21.14
N SER A 161 27.97 14.97 -21.78
CA SER A 161 29.36 14.56 -21.74
C SER A 161 30.33 15.75 -21.77
N TYR A 162 31.21 15.78 -20.77
CA TYR A 162 32.39 16.65 -20.74
C TYR A 162 33.30 16.33 -21.94
N THR A 163 33.71 17.38 -22.63
CA THR A 163 34.75 17.42 -23.68
C THR A 163 36.09 16.91 -23.19
#